data_AF-A0A536BGD4-F1
#
_entry.id   AF-A0A536BGD4-F1
#
_cell.length_a   1.000
_cell.length_b   1.000
_cell.length_c   1.000
_cell.angle_alpha   90.00
_cell.angle_beta   90.00
_cell.angle_gamma   90.00
#
_symmetry.space_group_name_H-M   'P 1'
#
loop_
_entity.id
_entity.type
_entity.pdbx_description
1 polymer ?
#
loop_
_entity_poly.entity_id
_entity_poly.type
_entity_poly.pdbx_seq_one_letter_code
_entity_poly.pdbx_strand_id
1 'polypeptide(L)'
;MARVSPIDLVIPFRVAYAVLPVGLGTIGFDLLLIVTVTSYLRRHLDPMAWRWLHRLSYLMFGVFALHALLAGSDFARPLVLAPAAGVVAFIAIVSLARLVFGRWETTAN
;
A
#
# COMPACT_ATOMS: atom_id res chain seq x y z
N MET A 1 16.64 -23.51 4.24
CA MET A 1 15.71 -23.26 3.11
C MET A 1 14.45 -22.64 3.68
N ALA A 2 14.01 -21.48 3.17
CA ALA A 2 12.73 -20.92 3.59
C ALA A 2 11.60 -21.88 3.17
N ARG A 3 10.85 -22.41 4.13
CA ARG A 3 9.60 -23.13 3.85
C ARG A 3 8.49 -22.09 3.89
N VAL A 4 7.92 -21.80 2.72
CA VAL A 4 6.74 -20.94 2.58
C VAL A 4 5.59 -21.84 2.16
N SER A 5 4.52 -21.82 2.94
CA SER A 5 3.28 -22.54 2.69
C SER A 5 2.24 -21.58 2.10
N PRO A 6 1.24 -22.05 1.32
CA PRO A 6 0.17 -21.19 0.80
C PRO A 6 -0.57 -20.40 1.89
N ILE A 7 -0.65 -20.91 3.12
CA ILE A 7 -1.28 -20.21 4.24
C ILE A 7 -0.50 -18.96 4.69
N ASP A 8 0.80 -18.89 4.40
CA ASP A 8 1.64 -17.74 4.73
C ASP A 8 1.35 -16.54 3.80
N LEU A 9 0.57 -16.75 2.74
CA LEU A 9 0.12 -15.70 1.83
C LEU A 9 -1.05 -14.87 2.38
N VAL A 10 -1.70 -15.36 3.45
CA VAL A 10 -2.90 -14.75 4.06
C VAL A 10 -2.79 -14.57 5.57
N ILE A 11 -1.79 -15.18 6.22
CA ILE A 11 -1.51 -14.97 7.65
C ILE A 11 -0.12 -14.35 7.79
N PRO A 12 -0.02 -13.06 8.14
CA PRO A 12 1.26 -12.38 8.21
C PRO A 12 2.13 -12.90 9.36
N PHE A 13 3.44 -12.74 9.23
CA PHE A 13 4.46 -13.01 10.26
C PHE A 13 4.61 -14.49 10.70
N ARG A 14 4.08 -15.46 9.94
CA ARG A 14 4.27 -16.89 10.22
C ARG A 14 5.66 -17.42 9.88
N VAL A 15 6.30 -16.84 8.88
CA VAL A 15 7.60 -17.32 8.37
C VAL A 15 8.72 -16.76 9.25
N ALA A 16 9.54 -17.63 9.84
CA ALA A 16 10.65 -17.24 10.72
C ALA A 16 11.80 -16.51 9.99
N TYR A 17 11.88 -16.66 8.67
CA TYR A 17 12.82 -15.94 7.81
C TYR A 17 12.22 -14.61 7.36
N ALA A 18 13.00 -13.53 7.45
CA ALA A 18 12.60 -12.19 6.98
C ALA A 18 11.18 -11.80 7.43
N VAL A 19 10.86 -12.07 8.70
CA VAL A 19 9.52 -11.97 9.31
C VAL A 19 8.82 -10.66 8.94
N LEU A 20 9.51 -9.54 9.12
CA LEU A 20 8.95 -8.20 8.88
C LEU A 20 8.71 -7.93 7.38
N PRO A 21 9.70 -8.02 6.47
CA PRO A 21 9.46 -7.85 5.05
C PRO A 21 8.37 -8.80 4.51
N VAL A 22 8.42 -10.08 4.86
CA VAL A 22 7.45 -11.08 4.38
C VAL A 22 6.04 -10.80 4.93
N GLY A 23 5.92 -10.46 6.22
CA GLY A 23 4.64 -10.09 6.82
C GLY A 23 4.03 -8.83 6.21
N LEU A 24 4.84 -7.81 5.89
CA LEU A 24 4.38 -6.64 5.16
C LEU A 24 3.88 -7.00 3.74
N GLY A 25 4.59 -7.88 3.04
CA GLY A 25 4.14 -8.38 1.74
C GLY A 25 2.78 -9.09 1.83
N THR A 26 2.57 -9.86 2.90
CA THR A 26 1.31 -10.56 3.19
C THR A 26 0.17 -9.58 3.45
N ILE A 27 0.38 -8.59 4.34
CA ILE A 27 -0.61 -7.53 4.60
C ILE A 27 -0.94 -6.76 3.32
N GLY A 28 0.08 -6.42 2.52
CA GLY A 28 -0.11 -5.74 1.23
C GLY A 28 -0.95 -6.57 0.27
N PHE A 29 -0.71 -7.88 0.21
CA PHE A 29 -1.49 -8.82 -0.60
C PHE A 29 -2.95 -8.92 -0.13
N ASP A 30 -3.20 -9.00 1.17
CA ASP A 30 -4.57 -9.02 1.71
C ASP A 30 -5.32 -7.73 1.38
N LEU A 31 -4.67 -6.57 1.51
CA LEU A 31 -5.24 -5.28 1.12
C LEU A 31 -5.52 -5.21 -0.39
N LEU A 32 -4.61 -5.73 -1.23
CA LEU A 32 -4.82 -5.84 -2.67
C LEU A 32 -6.04 -6.69 -3.00
N LEU A 33 -6.21 -7.82 -2.31
CA LEU A 33 -7.35 -8.70 -2.49
C LEU A 33 -8.65 -7.96 -2.12
N ILE A 34 -8.69 -7.29 -0.96
CA ILE A 34 -9.84 -6.50 -0.51
C ILE A 34 -10.19 -5.42 -1.55
N VAL A 35 -9.23 -4.61 -1.98
CA VAL A 35 -9.46 -3.51 -2.92
C VAL A 35 -9.91 -4.03 -4.28
N THR A 36 -9.28 -5.10 -4.78
CA THR A 36 -9.63 -5.73 -6.07
C THR A 36 -11.04 -6.29 -6.05
N VAL A 37 -11.37 -7.12 -5.05
CA VAL A 37 -12.69 -7.76 -4.95
C VAL A 37 -13.79 -6.71 -4.77
N THR A 38 -13.59 -5.73 -3.89
CA THR A 38 -14.59 -4.67 -3.66
C THR A 38 -14.76 -3.76 -4.88
N SER A 39 -13.70 -3.54 -5.66
CA SER A 39 -13.78 -2.77 -6.91
C SER A 39 -14.46 -3.55 -8.03
N TYR A 40 -14.24 -4.87 -8.12
CA TYR A 40 -14.97 -5.75 -9.03
C TYR A 40 -16.47 -5.75 -8.71
N LEU A 41 -16.81 -5.83 -7.42
CA LEU A 41 -18.20 -5.82 -6.94
C LEU A 41 -18.82 -4.43 -6.79
N ARG A 42 -18.15 -3.37 -7.25
CA ARG A 42 -18.58 -1.97 -7.06
C ARG A 42 -20.06 -1.71 -7.39
N ARG A 43 -20.62 -2.36 -8.41
CA ARG A 43 -22.03 -2.20 -8.80
C ARG A 43 -23.03 -2.73 -7.78
N HIS A 44 -22.59 -3.60 -6.88
CA HIS A 44 -23.41 -4.23 -5.83
C HIS A 44 -23.15 -3.61 -4.45
N LEU A 45 -22.24 -2.64 -4.35
CA LEU A 45 -21.88 -1.99 -3.09
C LEU A 45 -22.48 -0.59 -3.04
N ASP A 46 -22.84 -0.16 -1.83
CA ASP A 46 -23.14 1.24 -1.58
C ASP A 46 -21.96 2.13 -2.03
N PRO A 47 -22.21 3.25 -2.76
CA PRO A 47 -21.14 4.11 -3.25
C PRO A 47 -20.27 4.73 -2.15
N MET A 48 -20.79 4.96 -0.94
CA MET A 48 -19.99 5.44 0.19
C MET A 48 -19.10 4.31 0.74
N ALA A 49 -19.66 3.11 0.95
CA ALA A 49 -18.91 1.95 1.39
C ALA A 49 -17.76 1.60 0.44
N TRP A 50 -18.03 1.56 -0.87
CA TRP A 50 -16.99 1.32 -1.88
C TRP A 50 -15.89 2.37 -1.83
N ARG A 51 -16.22 3.67 -1.67
CA ARG A 51 -15.21 4.74 -1.57
C ARG A 51 -14.30 4.54 -0.35
N TRP A 52 -14.84 4.17 0.80
CA TRP A 52 -14.02 3.91 1.99
C TRP A 52 -13.13 2.69 1.84
N LEU A 53 -13.66 1.59 1.30
CA LEU A 53 -12.87 0.38 1.05
C LEU A 53 -11.79 0.63 0.00
N HIS A 54 -12.10 1.37 -1.06
CA HIS A 54 -11.13 1.69 -2.10
C HIS A 54 -10.00 2.59 -1.58
N ARG A 55 -10.24 3.44 -0.57
CA ARG A 55 -9.18 4.22 0.08
C ARG A 55 -8.12 3.35 0.77
N LEU A 56 -8.41 2.08 1.07
CA LEU A 56 -7.39 1.16 1.56
C LEU A 56 -6.24 0.94 0.56
N SER A 57 -6.43 1.28 -0.72
CA SER A 57 -5.37 1.28 -1.73
C SER A 57 -4.19 2.21 -1.37
N TYR A 58 -4.44 3.30 -0.65
CA TYR A 58 -3.37 4.19 -0.17
C TYR A 58 -2.52 3.52 0.90
N LEU A 59 -3.15 2.79 1.82
CA LEU A 59 -2.45 2.01 2.84
C LEU A 59 -1.68 0.85 2.20
N MET A 60 -2.31 0.15 1.25
CA MET A 60 -1.71 -0.93 0.46
C MET A 60 -0.43 -0.48 -0.23
N PHE A 61 -0.45 0.69 -0.87
CA PHE A 61 0.73 1.27 -1.51
C PHE A 61 1.88 1.47 -0.51
N GLY A 62 1.59 2.09 0.65
CA GLY A 62 2.61 2.31 1.69
C GLY A 62 3.20 1.00 2.23
N VAL A 63 2.36 0.00 2.48
CA VAL A 63 2.78 -1.32 2.95
C VAL A 63 3.66 -2.02 1.91
N PHE A 64 3.29 -2.01 0.62
CA PHE A 64 4.12 -2.59 -0.43
C PHE A 64 5.43 -1.84 -0.65
N ALA A 65 5.43 -0.52 -0.53
CA ALA A 65 6.67 0.28 -0.60
C ALA A 65 7.63 -0.11 0.53
N LEU A 66 7.13 -0.28 1.76
CA LEU A 66 7.94 -0.77 2.89
C LEU A 66 8.41 -2.22 2.69
N HIS A 67 7.54 -3.11 2.20
CA HIS A 67 7.91 -4.47 1.83
C HIS A 67 9.07 -4.47 0.83
N ALA A 68 8.94 -3.71 -0.27
CA ALA A 68 9.97 -3.62 -1.30
C ALA A 68 11.27 -3.07 -0.72
N LEU A 69 11.23 -1.97 0.03
CA LEU A 69 12.41 -1.36 0.62
C LEU A 69 13.17 -2.30 1.56
N LEU A 70 12.44 -3.07 2.37
CA LEU A 70 13.05 -3.97 3.35
C LEU A 70 13.46 -5.34 2.78
N ALA A 71 12.77 -5.81 1.74
CA ALA A 71 13.07 -7.10 1.09
C ALA A 71 14.09 -6.96 -0.06
N GLY A 72 14.16 -5.78 -0.70
CA GLY A 72 14.95 -5.57 -1.90
C GLY A 72 16.42 -5.32 -1.62
N SER A 73 17.28 -6.26 -2.02
CA SER A 73 18.74 -6.09 -1.98
C SER A 73 19.24 -5.02 -2.96
N ASP A 74 18.48 -4.75 -4.02
CA ASP A 74 18.91 -3.87 -5.12
C ASP A 74 18.79 -2.38 -4.79
N PHE A 75 18.12 -2.01 -3.70
CA PHE A 75 18.03 -0.63 -3.23
C PHE A 75 19.37 -0.03 -2.79
N ALA A 76 20.42 -0.84 -2.64
CA ALA A 76 21.79 -0.36 -2.50
C ALA A 76 22.32 0.34 -3.77
N ARG A 77 21.70 0.11 -4.93
CA ARG A 77 22.08 0.73 -6.20
C ARG A 77 21.34 2.05 -6.38
N PRO A 78 22.04 3.19 -6.55
CA PRO A 78 21.40 4.50 -6.72
C PRO A 78 20.41 4.55 -7.89
N LEU A 79 20.67 3.80 -8.97
CA LEU A 79 19.77 3.71 -10.12
C LEU A 79 18.40 3.09 -9.79
N VAL A 80 18.30 2.25 -8.76
CA VAL A 80 17.04 1.64 -8.31
C VAL A 80 16.40 2.47 -7.21
N LEU A 81 17.21 2.98 -6.27
CA LEU A 81 16.73 3.77 -5.15
C LEU A 81 16.17 5.14 -5.58
N ALA A 82 16.85 5.85 -6.48
CA ALA A 82 16.47 7.20 -6.89
C ALA A 82 15.03 7.29 -7.45
N PRO A 83 14.60 6.46 -8.42
CA PRO A 83 13.21 6.52 -8.90
C PRO A 83 12.19 6.12 -7.83
N ALA A 84 12.49 5.11 -7.00
CA ALA A 84 11.58 4.68 -5.93
C ALA A 84 11.39 5.78 -4.87
N ALA A 85 12.49 6.39 -4.40
CA ALA A 85 12.46 7.51 -3.49
C ALA A 85 11.77 8.73 -4.12
N GLY A 86 12.00 8.98 -5.41
CA GLY A 86 11.34 10.05 -6.16
C GLY A 86 9.82 9.94 -6.18
N VAL A 87 9.28 8.73 -6.42
CA VAL A 87 7.83 8.49 -6.39
C VAL A 87 7.26 8.74 -4.98
N VAL A 88 7.91 8.20 -3.95
CA VAL A 88 7.45 8.38 -2.55
C VAL A 88 7.51 9.86 -2.16
N ALA A 89 8.59 10.56 -2.49
CA ALA A 89 8.75 11.99 -2.21
C ALA A 89 7.70 12.83 -2.95
N PHE A 90 7.45 12.54 -4.23
CA PHE A 90 6.42 13.22 -5.01
C PHE A 90 5.03 13.07 -4.39
N ILE A 91 4.64 11.85 -4.02
CA ILE A 91 3.35 11.58 -3.36
C ILE A 91 3.26 12.32 -2.02
N ALA A 92 4.33 12.30 -1.21
CA ALA A 92 4.37 12.99 0.07
C ALA A 92 4.24 14.52 -0.09
N ILE A 93 4.98 15.12 -1.03
CA ILE A 93 4.94 16.54 -1.33
C ILE A 93 3.54 16.95 -1.79
N VAL A 94 2.94 16.24 -2.76
CA VAL A 94 1.61 16.57 -3.26
C VAL A 94 0.55 16.39 -2.17
N SER A 95 0.67 15.36 -1.33
CA SER A 95 -0.24 15.14 -0.20
C SER A 95 -0.14 16.27 0.83
N LEU A 96 1.08 16.69 1.19
CA LEU A 96 1.31 17.80 2.10
C LEU A 96 0.81 19.12 1.50
N ALA A 97 1.14 19.40 0.24
CA ALA A 97 0.65 20.58 -0.46
C ALA A 97 -0.87 20.61 -0.49
N ARG A 98 -1.53 19.47 -0.68
CA ARG A 98 -3.00 19.37 -0.61
C ARG A 98 -3.54 19.63 0.79
N LEU A 99 -2.86 19.19 1.85
CA LEU A 99 -3.28 19.46 3.22
C LEU A 99 -3.09 20.93 3.62
N VAL A 100 -2.04 21.58 3.12
CA VAL A 100 -1.67 22.97 3.44
C VAL A 100 -2.43 23.99 2.59
N PHE A 101 -2.50 23.75 1.27
CA PHE A 101 -3.06 24.67 0.29
C PHE A 101 -4.41 24.22 -0.28
N GLY A 102 -4.90 23.05 0.13
CA GLY A 102 -6.27 22.63 -0.15
C GLY A 102 -7.23 23.56 0.56
N ARG A 103 -7.53 24.69 -0.08
CA ARG A 103 -8.61 25.59 0.30
C ARG A 103 -9.86 24.73 0.38
N TRP A 104 -10.34 24.49 1.60
CA TRP A 104 -11.72 24.15 1.83
C TRP A 104 -12.50 25.38 1.39
N GLU A 105 -12.91 25.44 0.13
CA GLU A 105 -14.03 26.29 -0.23
C GLU A 105 -15.26 25.71 0.46
N THR A 106 -15.38 25.95 1.76
CA THR A 106 -16.65 26.03 2.46
C THR A 106 -17.31 27.34 2.04
N THR A 107 -17.68 27.40 0.77
CA THR A 107 -18.66 28.33 0.21
C THR A 107 -19.74 27.42 -0.38
N ALA A 108 -21.01 27.50 -0.03
CA ALA A 108 -21.75 28.48 0.74
C ALA A 108 -23.11 27.87 1.16
N ASN A 109 -23.79 28.54 2.10
CA ASN A 109 -25.21 28.48 2.48
C ASN A 109 -25.70 27.27 3.29
#